data_AF-A0A3D2APM3-F1
#
_entry.id   AF-A0A3D2APM3-F1
#
_cell.length_a   1.000
_cell.length_b   1.000
_cell.length_c   1.000
_cell.angle_alpha   90.00
_cell.angle_beta   90.00
_cell.angle_gamma   90.00
#
_symmetry.space_group_name_H-M   'P 1'
#
loop_
_entity.id
_entity.type
_entity.pdbx_description
1 polymer ?
#
loop_
_entity_poly.entity_id
_entity_poly.type
_entity_poly.pdbx_seq_one_letter_code
_entity_poly.pdbx_strand_id
1 'polypeptide(L)'
;VADNQREQGFLPDVPTFKEQGIEIDDSSVNFRGIMARKGTPPEVIEFLAERVHLMFQDAKVAGKMKAGGSPMRIMTRAEVQQMWVERQAYLTELLSDL
;
A
#
# COMPACT_ATOMS: atom_id res chain seq x y z
N VAL A 1 -6.68 -4.50 4.10
CA VAL A 1 -7.96 -3.90 4.52
C VAL A 1 -8.35 -4.54 5.83
N ALA A 2 -8.75 -5.83 5.83
CA ALA A 2 -9.24 -6.57 6.99
C ALA A 2 -8.47 -6.44 8.32
N ASP A 3 -7.20 -6.06 8.31
CA ASP A 3 -6.41 -5.83 9.52
C ASP A 3 -6.72 -4.49 10.22
N ASN A 4 -6.72 -3.39 9.45
CA ASN A 4 -6.83 -2.02 9.98
C ASN A 4 -8.14 -1.29 9.63
N GLN A 5 -8.82 -1.72 8.57
CA GLN A 5 -10.06 -1.12 8.09
C GLN A 5 -11.01 -2.22 7.59
N ARG A 6 -12.30 -2.11 7.89
CA ARG A 6 -13.27 -3.11 7.43
C ARG A 6 -13.50 -3.02 5.92
N GLU A 7 -13.56 -4.18 5.25
CA GLU A 7 -13.85 -4.28 3.81
C GLU A 7 -15.37 -4.27 3.59
N GLN A 8 -15.92 -3.10 3.25
CA GLN A 8 -17.37 -2.89 3.13
C GLN A 8 -17.98 -3.52 1.87
N GLY A 9 -17.19 -3.78 0.83
CA GLY A 9 -17.70 -4.21 -0.46
C GLY A 9 -18.06 -5.70 -0.51
N PHE A 10 -17.14 -6.56 -0.05
CA PHE A 10 -17.29 -8.01 -0.20
C PHE A 10 -17.12 -8.81 1.10
N LEU A 11 -16.71 -8.18 2.21
CA LEU A 11 -16.63 -8.81 3.53
C LEU A 11 -17.20 -7.91 4.66
N PRO A 12 -18.43 -7.36 4.52
CA PRO A 12 -18.94 -6.35 5.45
C PRO A 12 -19.15 -6.87 6.89
N ASP A 13 -19.37 -8.17 7.05
CA ASP A 13 -19.66 -8.80 8.34
C ASP A 13 -18.41 -9.37 9.03
N VAL A 14 -17.25 -9.35 8.36
CA VAL A 14 -16.00 -9.88 8.93
C VAL A 14 -15.32 -8.79 9.74
N PRO A 15 -15.16 -8.97 11.08
CA PRO A 15 -14.51 -7.97 11.90
C PRO A 15 -13.00 -7.93 11.63
N THR A 16 -12.41 -6.75 11.83
CA THR A 16 -10.94 -6.61 11.81
C THR A 16 -10.32 -7.17 13.09
N PHE A 17 -9.00 -7.35 13.10
CA PHE A 17 -8.28 -7.68 14.34
C PHE A 17 -8.38 -6.54 15.37
N LYS A 18 -8.34 -5.27 14.92
CA LYS A 18 -8.53 -4.10 15.79
C LYS A 18 -9.91 -4.04 16.43
N GLU A 19 -10.96 -4.37 15.67
CA GLU A 19 -12.33 -4.46 16.21
C GLU A 19 -12.49 -5.58 17.25
N GLN A 20 -11.57 -6.55 17.25
CA GLN A 20 -11.48 -7.63 18.24
C GLN A 20 -10.51 -7.31 19.40
N GLY A 21 -9.99 -6.09 19.46
CA GLY A 21 -9.08 -5.65 20.53
C GLY A 21 -7.64 -6.17 20.39
N ILE A 22 -7.25 -6.62 19.20
CA ILE A 22 -5.88 -7.04 18.91
C ILE A 22 -5.18 -5.87 18.21
N GLU A 23 -4.20 -5.30 18.90
CA GLU A 23 -3.35 -4.24 18.36
C GLU A 23 -2.39 -4.80 17.32
N ILE A 24 -2.64 -4.45 16.06
CA ILE A 24 -1.78 -4.77 14.93
C ILE A 24 -1.52 -3.52 14.09
N ASP A 25 -0.44 -3.54 13.31
CA ASP A 25 -0.11 -2.50 12.36
C ASP A 25 -0.47 -2.92 10.91
N ASP A 26 0.02 -2.17 9.92
CA ASP A 26 -0.17 -2.48 8.50
C ASP A 26 0.90 -3.48 7.98
N SER A 27 1.71 -4.15 8.81
CA SER A 27 2.86 -4.94 8.34
C SER A 27 2.47 -6.20 7.54
N SER A 28 1.28 -6.76 7.78
CA SER A 28 0.68 -7.82 6.95
C SER A 28 0.15 -7.32 5.60
N VAL A 29 -0.02 -6.00 5.44
CA VAL A 29 -0.59 -5.41 4.22
C VAL A 29 0.43 -5.41 3.10
N ASN A 30 0.05 -6.14 2.05
CA ASN A 30 0.76 -6.26 0.80
C ASN A 30 0.55 -5.02 -0.08
N PHE A 31 1.51 -4.12 -0.11
CA PHE A 31 1.56 -3.07 -1.14
C PHE A 31 2.17 -3.60 -2.43
N ARG A 32 1.76 -3.01 -3.56
CA ARG A 32 2.33 -3.23 -4.88
C ARG A 32 2.69 -1.86 -5.46
N GLY A 33 3.90 -1.74 -5.97
CA GLY A 33 4.41 -0.48 -6.49
C GLY A 33 5.55 -0.70 -7.47
N ILE A 34 6.13 0.40 -7.94
CA ILE A 34 7.30 0.39 -8.82
C ILE A 34 8.50 1.00 -8.10
N MET A 35 9.68 0.58 -8.51
CA MET A 35 10.95 1.12 -8.03
C MET A 35 11.81 1.53 -9.24
N ALA A 36 12.56 2.62 -9.09
CA ALA A 36 13.55 3.05 -10.06
C ALA A 36 14.97 2.73 -9.54
N ARG A 37 15.93 2.54 -10.44
CA ARG A 37 17.32 2.25 -10.06
C ARG A 37 17.95 3.46 -9.37
N LYS A 38 18.89 3.19 -8.46
CA LYS A 38 19.75 4.25 -7.89
C LYS A 38 20.45 5.00 -9.03
N GLY A 39 20.43 6.33 -8.97
CA GLY A 39 21.01 7.20 -9.99
C GLY A 39 20.08 7.52 -11.17
N THR A 40 18.83 7.06 -11.16
CA THR A 40 17.83 7.52 -12.13
C THR A 40 17.69 9.06 -12.05
N PRO A 41 17.71 9.79 -13.17
CA PRO A 41 17.63 11.24 -13.16
C PRO A 41 16.38 11.78 -12.45
N PRO A 42 16.45 12.88 -11.69
CA PRO A 42 15.33 13.44 -10.94
C PRO A 42 14.09 13.69 -11.81
N GLU A 43 14.26 14.22 -13.01
CA GLU A 43 13.16 14.50 -13.95
C GLU A 43 12.41 13.23 -14.38
N VAL A 44 13.12 12.10 -14.49
CA VAL A 44 12.51 10.80 -14.78
C VAL A 44 11.75 10.27 -13.56
N ILE A 45 12.28 10.48 -12.36
CA ILE A 45 11.61 10.10 -11.11
C ILE A 45 10.30 10.87 -10.95
N GLU A 46 10.32 12.19 -11.15
CA GLU A 46 9.12 13.02 -11.04
C GLU A 46 8.09 12.65 -12.11
N PHE A 47 8.51 12.42 -13.35
CA PHE A 47 7.62 11.92 -14.40
C PHE A 47 6.96 10.59 -14.01
N LEU A 48 7.70 9.61 -13.50
CA LEU A 48 7.15 8.33 -13.08
C LEU A 48 6.19 8.49 -11.89
N ALA A 49 6.55 9.31 -10.89
CA ALA A 49 5.73 9.54 -9.71
C ALA A 49 4.37 10.15 -10.08
N GLU A 50 4.35 11.13 -10.98
CA GLU A 50 3.14 11.76 -11.49
C GLU A 50 2.29 10.76 -12.29
N ARG A 51 2.89 10.08 -13.28
CA ARG A 51 2.14 9.25 -14.23
C ARG A 51 1.57 7.99 -13.60
N VAL A 52 2.28 7.37 -12.66
CA VAL A 52 1.75 6.21 -11.93
C VAL A 52 0.58 6.61 -11.05
N HIS A 53 0.63 7.78 -10.41
CA HIS A 53 -0.49 8.26 -9.63
C HIS A 53 -1.72 8.54 -10.51
N LEU A 54 -1.53 9.23 -11.64
CA LEU A 54 -2.59 9.50 -12.61
C LEU A 54 -3.18 8.22 -13.23
N MET A 55 -2.38 7.17 -13.44
CA MET A 55 -2.87 5.89 -13.96
C MET A 55 -4.01 5.32 -13.13
N PHE A 56 -4.00 5.49 -11.80
CA PHE A 56 -5.06 4.98 -10.94
C PHE A 56 -6.36 5.80 -10.99
N GLN A 57 -6.36 6.96 -11.65
CA GLN A 57 -7.56 7.75 -11.94
C GLN A 57 -8.26 7.29 -13.24
N ASP A 58 -7.62 6.40 -14.01
CA ASP A 58 -8.21 5.86 -15.24
C ASP A 58 -9.32 4.84 -14.94
N ALA A 59 -10.47 5.00 -15.61
CA ALA A 59 -11.65 4.18 -15.37
C ALA A 59 -11.45 2.70 -15.71
N LYS A 60 -10.62 2.38 -16.71
CA LYS A 60 -10.31 0.99 -17.09
C LYS A 60 -9.41 0.35 -16.02
N VAL A 61 -8.47 1.10 -15.46
CA VAL A 61 -7.64 0.65 -14.32
C VAL A 61 -8.53 0.40 -13.11
N ALA A 62 -9.35 1.37 -12.72
CA ALA A 62 -10.28 1.24 -11.59
C ALA A 62 -11.24 0.04 -11.75
N GLY A 63 -11.77 -0.15 -12.96
CA GLY A 63 -12.64 -1.28 -13.27
C GLY A 63 -11.95 -2.65 -13.11
N LYS A 64 -10.71 -2.78 -13.57
CA LYS A 64 -9.92 -4.01 -13.41
C LYS A 64 -9.57 -4.28 -11.95
N MET A 65 -9.18 -3.26 -11.19
CA MET A 65 -8.87 -3.38 -9.76
C MET A 65 -10.10 -3.86 -8.98
N LYS A 66 -11.26 -3.27 -9.25
CA LYS A 66 -12.53 -3.68 -8.64
C LYS A 66 -12.90 -5.13 -9.00
N ALA A 67 -12.78 -5.51 -10.28
CA ALA A 67 -13.08 -6.87 -10.73
C ALA A 67 -12.14 -7.92 -10.11
N GLY A 68 -10.89 -7.54 -9.83
CA GLY A 68 -9.92 -8.38 -9.14
C GLY A 68 -10.02 -8.37 -7.61
N GLY A 69 -11.05 -7.73 -7.03
CA GLY A 69 -11.20 -7.62 -5.57
C GLY A 69 -10.06 -6.86 -4.89
N SER A 70 -9.34 -6.01 -5.63
CA SER A 70 -8.17 -5.30 -5.15
C SER A 70 -8.55 -3.88 -4.72
N PRO A 71 -8.56 -3.59 -3.41
CA PRO A 71 -8.84 -2.24 -2.92
C PRO A 71 -7.73 -1.28 -3.36
N MET A 72 -8.12 -0.08 -3.80
CA MET A 72 -7.17 0.92 -4.28
C MET A 72 -6.79 1.89 -3.17
N ARG A 73 -5.75 1.56 -2.40
CA ARG A 73 -5.04 2.52 -1.55
C ARG A 73 -3.85 3.07 -2.32
N ILE A 74 -4.04 4.23 -2.94
CA ILE A 74 -3.03 4.88 -3.78
C ILE A 74 -2.16 5.75 -2.86
N MET A 75 -0.83 5.63 -2.99
CA MET A 75 0.13 6.44 -2.25
C MET A 75 1.00 7.24 -3.21
N THR A 76 1.29 8.47 -2.83
CA THR A 76 2.30 9.34 -3.45
C THR A 76 3.70 8.80 -3.17
N ARG A 77 4.69 9.31 -3.92
CA ARG A 77 6.10 8.97 -3.70
C ARG A 77 6.55 9.28 -2.26
N ALA A 78 6.15 10.43 -1.71
CA ALA A 78 6.51 10.82 -0.35
C ALA A 78 5.93 9.87 0.70
N GLU A 79 4.66 9.48 0.55
CA GLU A 79 4.02 8.50 1.44
C GLU A 79 4.68 7.12 1.36
N VAL A 80 5.08 6.68 0.16
CA VAL A 80 5.84 5.42 -0.02
C VAL A 80 7.20 5.49 0.68
N GLN A 81 7.91 6.62 0.58
CA GLN A 81 9.20 6.80 1.25
C GLN A 81 9.05 6.77 2.78
N GLN A 82 8.03 7.46 3.30
CA GLN A 82 7.73 7.46 4.73
C GLN A 82 7.39 6.05 5.23
N MET A 83 6.48 5.36 4.53
CA MET A 83 6.11 3.98 4.82
C MET A 83 7.34 3.05 4.79
N TRP A 84 8.27 3.26 3.87
CA TRP A 84 9.49 2.46 3.81
C TRP A 84 10.36 2.63 5.05
N VAL A 85 10.59 3.87 5.50
CA VAL A 85 11.39 4.16 6.69
C VAL A 85 10.77 3.52 7.94
N GLU A 86 9.46 3.69 8.13
CA GLU A 86 8.72 3.13 9.27
C GLU A 86 8.76 1.61 9.27
N ARG A 87 8.43 0.99 8.12
CA ARG A 87 8.41 -0.48 8.00
C ARG A 87 9.78 -1.10 8.14
N GLN A 88 10.82 -0.48 7.59
CA GLN A 88 12.16 -1.02 7.72
C GLN A 88 12.60 -1.05 9.19
N ALA A 89 12.32 0.00 9.96
CA ALA A 89 12.63 0.03 11.39
C ALA A 89 11.87 -1.09 12.13
N TYR A 90 10.55 -1.17 11.95
CA TYR A 90 9.72 -2.17 12.61
C TYR A 90 10.10 -3.62 12.24
N LEU A 91 10.26 -3.91 10.94
CA LEU A 91 10.58 -5.27 10.48
C LEU A 91 12.00 -5.70 10.87
N THR A 92 12.94 -4.77 11.00
CA THR A 92 14.29 -5.09 11.48
C THR A 92 14.26 -5.60 12.92
N GLU A 93 13.45 -4.99 13.78
CA GLU A 93 13.25 -5.44 15.16
C GLU A 93 12.44 -6.74 15.20
N LEU A 94 11.30 -6.80 14.52
CA LEU A 94 10.41 -7.97 14.54
C LEU A 94 11.11 -9.25 14.06
N LEU A 95 12.01 -9.12 13.07
CA LEU A 95 12.70 -10.24 12.45
C LEU A 95 14.12 -10.45 13.00
N SER A 96 14.51 -9.80 14.11
CA SER A 96 15.89 -9.86 14.61
C SER A 96 16.37 -11.26 14.98
N ASP A 97 15.42 -12.14 15.32
CA ASP A 97 15.67 -13.48 15.85
C ASP A 97 15.35 -14.59 14.83
N LEU A 98 15.08 -14.22 13.57
CA LEU A 98 14.87 -15.13 12.43
C LEU A 98 16.07 -15.11 11.46
#